data_AF-A0A2E9TBS5-F1
#
_entry.id   AF-A0A2E9TBS5-F1
#
_cell.length_a   1.000
_cell.length_b   1.000
_cell.length_c   1.000
_cell.angle_alpha   90.00
_cell.angle_beta   90.00
_cell.angle_gamma   90.00
#
_symmetry.space_group_name_H-M   'P 1'
#
loop_
_entity.id
_entity.type
_entity.pdbx_description
1 polymer ?
#
loop_
_entity_poly.entity_id
_entity_poly.type
_entity_poly.pdbx_seq_one_letter_code
_entity_poly.pdbx_strand_id
1 'polypeptide(L)'
;MTTLVTRSSAIAPPRPGSGPSRPEATPSFNDADEFSRAALDSVVSKRGDTLSISVVSEVEAIAISTRLELLLMTVGMGAGSVSARVAPSFMEHTYPAMHSLTSALDKSGMSGMWTAVGGRSIRLMESWQMFISVDAPSGKSMPGMPARPDTLLEVVTADRIPTEWFRTRVVPRASARGLTTVFYSSFSRPADGNESLFDRVRRSNLTKEWRDGVRRHFDTTEQTAIAAVS
;
A
#
# COMPACT_ATOMS: atom_id res chain seq x y z
N MET A 1 80.99 14.70 36.98
CA MET A 1 80.90 13.45 37.77
C MET A 1 79.65 13.53 38.60
N THR A 2 78.72 12.56 38.46
CA THR A 2 77.75 12.09 39.48
C THR A 2 76.63 11.27 38.80
N THR A 3 76.76 9.96 39.02
CA THR A 3 75.77 8.85 39.18
C THR A 3 74.55 8.63 38.27
N LEU A 4 74.48 7.37 37.82
CA LEU A 4 73.35 6.61 37.28
C LEU A 4 72.14 6.54 38.22
N VAL A 5 70.94 6.55 37.63
CA VAL A 5 69.74 5.87 38.17
C VAL A 5 69.01 5.17 37.03
N THR A 6 68.82 3.86 37.21
CA THR A 6 68.12 2.89 36.37
C THR A 6 66.60 3.12 36.38
N ARG A 7 65.91 3.00 35.24
CA ARG A 7 64.46 2.74 35.20
C ARG A 7 64.09 1.70 34.15
N SER A 8 63.27 0.76 34.60
CA SER A 8 62.75 -0.44 33.94
C SER A 8 61.95 -0.19 32.66
N SER A 9 62.09 -1.14 31.73
CA SER A 9 61.23 -1.34 30.58
C SER A 9 59.81 -1.75 30.97
N ALA A 10 58.82 -1.22 30.25
CA ALA A 10 57.51 -1.82 30.08
C ALA A 10 57.21 -1.90 28.57
N ILE A 11 56.95 -3.11 28.10
CA ILE A 11 56.64 -3.47 26.70
C ILE A 11 55.13 -3.28 26.48
N ALA A 12 54.75 -2.53 25.46
CA ALA A 12 53.36 -2.37 25.02
C ALA A 12 52.98 -3.45 23.98
N PRO A 13 51.77 -4.04 24.02
CA PRO A 13 51.33 -5.02 23.04
C PRO A 13 50.86 -4.38 21.71
N PRO A 14 50.89 -5.14 20.59
CA PRO A 14 50.58 -4.63 19.26
C PRO A 14 49.07 -4.44 19.01
N ARG A 15 48.72 -3.42 18.23
CA ARG A 15 47.35 -3.16 17.75
C ARG A 15 46.94 -4.16 16.65
N PRO A 16 45.73 -4.75 16.69
CA PRO A 16 45.26 -5.63 15.64
C PRO A 16 44.67 -4.87 14.43
N GLY A 17 45.22 -5.22 13.28
CA GLY A 17 44.69 -5.28 11.91
C GLY A 17 43.31 -4.70 11.57
N SER A 18 43.33 -3.85 10.56
CA SER A 18 42.24 -3.50 9.65
C SER A 18 41.64 -4.75 8.97
N GLY A 19 40.40 -5.09 9.31
CA GLY A 19 39.58 -6.03 8.55
C GLY A 19 39.00 -5.39 7.28
N PRO A 20 38.63 -6.20 6.26
CA PRO A 20 38.05 -5.69 5.02
C PRO A 20 36.69 -5.04 5.29
N SER A 21 36.53 -3.82 4.77
CA SER A 21 35.29 -3.05 4.80
C SER A 21 34.13 -3.89 4.28
N ARG A 22 33.20 -4.20 5.18
CA ARG A 22 31.89 -4.78 4.84
C ARG A 22 31.24 -3.87 3.78
N PRO A 23 30.72 -4.41 2.66
CA PRO A 23 30.02 -3.58 1.70
C PRO A 23 28.87 -2.87 2.41
N GLU A 24 28.91 -1.55 2.33
CA GLU A 24 27.90 -0.64 2.83
C GLU A 24 26.58 -1.06 2.18
N ALA A 25 25.66 -1.59 2.98
CA ALA A 25 24.37 -2.06 2.50
C ALA A 25 23.62 -0.88 1.87
N THR A 26 23.33 -1.00 0.58
CA THR A 26 22.37 -0.16 -0.14
C THR A 26 21.13 0.04 0.75
N PRO A 27 20.61 1.27 0.89
CA PRO A 27 19.45 1.50 1.75
C PRO A 27 18.30 0.62 1.27
N SER A 28 17.85 -0.30 2.15
CA SER A 28 16.69 -1.15 1.86
C SER A 28 15.49 -0.24 1.66
N PHE A 29 14.96 -0.17 0.45
CA PHE A 29 13.67 0.46 0.23
C PHE A 29 12.63 -0.30 1.08
N ASN A 30 11.81 0.44 1.82
CA ASN A 30 10.70 -0.14 2.56
C ASN A 30 9.76 -0.81 1.54
N ASP A 31 9.34 -2.05 1.78
CA ASP A 31 8.48 -2.81 0.86
C ASP A 31 7.17 -2.05 0.55
N ALA A 32 6.69 -1.24 1.50
CA ALA A 32 5.57 -0.32 1.30
C ALA A 32 5.83 0.77 0.25
N ASP A 33 7.05 1.31 0.20
CA ASP A 33 7.44 2.33 -0.77
C ASP A 33 7.62 1.71 -2.16
N GLU A 34 8.18 0.51 -2.24
CA GLU A 34 8.31 -0.21 -3.51
C GLU A 34 6.95 -0.60 -4.08
N PHE A 35 6.04 -1.10 -3.23
CA PHE A 35 4.65 -1.34 -3.60
C PHE A 35 3.97 -0.07 -4.11
N SER A 36 4.13 1.04 -3.40
CA SER A 36 3.54 2.33 -3.80
C SER A 36 4.07 2.78 -5.16
N ARG A 37 5.38 2.64 -5.40
CA ARG A 37 6.00 2.94 -6.70
C ARG A 37 5.48 2.02 -7.81
N ALA A 38 5.37 0.72 -7.56
CA ALA A 38 4.86 -0.24 -8.53
C ALA A 38 3.39 0.06 -8.90
N ALA A 39 2.56 0.40 -7.91
CA ALA A 39 1.18 0.80 -8.13
C ALA A 39 1.08 2.09 -8.96
N LEU A 40 1.85 3.13 -8.60
CA LEU A 40 1.88 4.39 -9.34
C LEU A 40 2.39 4.22 -10.77
N ASP A 41 3.45 3.46 -10.95
CA ASP A 41 4.02 3.19 -12.27
C ASP A 41 3.02 2.43 -13.16
N SER A 42 2.27 1.46 -12.61
CA SER A 42 1.19 0.78 -13.34
C SER A 42 0.08 1.75 -13.75
N VAL A 43 -0.33 2.65 -12.85
CA VAL A 43 -1.38 3.65 -13.11
C VAL A 43 -0.93 4.63 -14.20
N VAL A 44 0.25 5.23 -14.05
CA VAL A 44 0.80 6.22 -15.00
C VAL A 44 1.03 5.59 -16.38
N SER A 45 1.55 4.37 -16.40
CA SER A 45 1.79 3.61 -17.64
C SER A 45 0.53 2.93 -18.19
N LYS A 46 -0.61 3.02 -17.51
CA LYS A 46 -1.89 2.37 -17.87
C LYS A 46 -1.75 0.87 -18.15
N ARG A 47 -0.91 0.17 -17.39
CA ARG A 47 -0.64 -1.26 -17.60
C ARG A 47 -1.78 -2.16 -17.13
N GLY A 48 -2.57 -1.68 -16.17
CA GLY A 48 -3.63 -2.47 -15.56
C GLY A 48 -3.09 -3.65 -14.75
N ASP A 49 -1.97 -3.44 -14.05
CA ASP A 49 -1.38 -4.49 -13.22
C ASP A 49 -2.31 -4.86 -12.07
N THR A 50 -2.22 -6.12 -11.65
CA THR A 50 -2.81 -6.60 -10.40
C THR A 50 -1.68 -6.82 -9.41
N LEU A 51 -1.68 -6.07 -8.31
CA LEU A 51 -0.64 -6.12 -7.27
C LEU A 51 -1.23 -6.53 -5.92
N SER A 52 -0.41 -7.07 -5.04
CA SER A 52 -0.83 -7.49 -3.69
C SER A 52 0.22 -7.17 -2.65
N ILE A 53 -0.17 -6.66 -1.49
CA ILE A 53 0.73 -6.39 -0.36
C ILE A 53 0.20 -7.02 0.92
N SER A 54 1.07 -7.77 1.60
CA SER A 54 0.87 -8.15 3.00
C SER A 54 1.37 -7.00 3.86
N VAL A 55 0.51 -6.47 4.74
CA VAL A 55 0.83 -5.36 5.65
C VAL A 55 0.92 -5.85 7.10
N VAL A 56 1.62 -5.13 7.96
CA VAL A 56 1.69 -5.47 9.40
C VAL A 56 0.38 -5.14 10.13
N SER A 57 -0.39 -4.18 9.63
CA SER A 57 -1.62 -3.72 10.28
C SER A 57 -2.55 -2.99 9.30
N GLU A 58 -3.83 -2.88 9.68
CA GLU A 58 -4.80 -2.09 8.91
C GLU A 58 -4.45 -0.59 8.91
N VAL A 59 -3.80 -0.08 9.95
CA VAL A 59 -3.32 1.31 10.02
C VAL A 59 -2.28 1.57 8.94
N GLU A 60 -1.36 0.63 8.72
CA GLU A 60 -0.38 0.72 7.64
C GLU A 60 -1.05 0.70 6.27
N ALA A 61 -2.00 -0.21 6.03
CA ALA A 61 -2.76 -0.24 4.79
C ALA A 61 -3.47 1.10 4.52
N ILE A 62 -4.13 1.69 5.52
CA ILE A 62 -4.78 3.00 5.40
C ILE A 62 -3.73 4.07 5.07
N ALA A 63 -2.57 4.08 5.71
CA ALA A 63 -1.53 5.07 5.45
C ALA A 63 -0.98 5.00 4.02
N ILE A 64 -0.68 3.80 3.52
CA ILE A 64 -0.23 3.58 2.13
C ILE A 64 -1.32 4.04 1.16
N SER A 65 -2.54 3.55 1.38
CA SER A 65 -3.68 3.76 0.51
C SER A 65 -4.08 5.25 0.47
N THR A 66 -4.11 5.96 1.59
CA THR A 66 -4.34 7.42 1.65
C THR A 66 -3.30 8.22 0.86
N ARG A 67 -2.02 7.81 0.87
CA ARG A 67 -0.98 8.49 0.08
C ARG A 67 -1.20 8.34 -1.41
N LEU A 68 -1.57 7.13 -1.87
CA LEU A 68 -1.91 6.87 -3.27
C LEU A 68 -3.15 7.67 -3.69
N GLU A 69 -4.21 7.65 -2.89
CA GLU A 69 -5.44 8.40 -3.17
C GLU A 69 -5.19 9.91 -3.27
N LEU A 70 -4.52 10.49 -2.27
CA LEU A 70 -4.20 11.92 -2.27
C LEU A 70 -3.42 12.30 -3.53
N LEU A 71 -2.37 11.55 -3.86
CA LEU A 71 -1.54 11.82 -5.02
C LEU A 71 -2.34 11.72 -6.33
N LEU A 72 -3.08 10.62 -6.52
CA LEU A 72 -3.83 10.38 -7.76
C LEU A 72 -4.97 11.40 -7.93
N MET A 73 -5.68 11.73 -6.86
CA MET A 73 -6.70 12.78 -6.91
C MET A 73 -6.07 14.13 -7.25
N THR A 74 -4.90 14.45 -6.70
CA THR A 74 -4.19 15.71 -6.96
C THR A 74 -3.72 15.81 -8.41
N VAL A 75 -3.06 14.77 -8.92
CA VAL A 75 -2.58 14.72 -10.31
C VAL A 75 -3.75 14.73 -11.30
N GLY A 76 -4.85 14.08 -10.96
CA GLY A 76 -6.07 14.03 -11.75
C GLY A 76 -6.97 15.25 -11.62
N MET A 77 -6.62 16.29 -10.85
CA MET A 77 -7.53 17.42 -10.56
C MET A 77 -8.11 18.09 -11.82
N GLY A 78 -7.30 18.21 -12.88
CA GLY A 78 -7.71 18.87 -14.13
C GLY A 78 -8.25 17.92 -15.21
N ALA A 79 -7.68 16.72 -15.34
CA ALA A 79 -8.05 15.77 -16.39
C ALA A 79 -9.13 14.76 -15.96
N GLY A 80 -9.39 14.67 -14.66
CA GLY A 80 -10.20 13.64 -14.05
C GLY A 80 -9.40 12.37 -13.76
N SER A 81 -9.71 11.76 -12.61
CA SER A 81 -9.29 10.40 -12.25
C SER A 81 -10.41 9.77 -11.44
N VAL A 82 -10.74 8.52 -11.70
CA VAL A 82 -11.76 7.81 -10.92
C VAL A 82 -11.13 6.58 -10.30
N SER A 83 -10.97 6.65 -8.99
CA SER A 83 -10.45 5.58 -8.16
C SER A 83 -11.52 5.08 -7.20
N ALA A 84 -11.37 3.84 -6.74
CA ALA A 84 -12.31 3.22 -5.80
C ALA A 84 -11.61 2.35 -4.78
N ARG A 85 -12.10 2.38 -3.53
CA ARG A 85 -11.72 1.45 -2.47
C ARG A 85 -12.90 0.53 -2.13
N VAL A 86 -12.61 -0.76 -2.07
CA VAL A 86 -13.52 -1.81 -1.60
C VAL A 86 -13.01 -2.33 -0.27
N ALA A 87 -13.89 -2.38 0.73
CA ALA A 87 -13.56 -2.85 2.08
C ALA A 87 -14.69 -3.76 2.63
N PRO A 88 -14.42 -4.63 3.62
CA PRO A 88 -15.45 -5.51 4.17
C PRO A 88 -16.49 -4.75 4.99
N SER A 89 -16.07 -3.81 5.85
CA SER A 89 -17.00 -3.06 6.71
C SER A 89 -16.93 -1.54 6.55
N PHE A 90 -18.10 -0.89 6.58
CA PHE A 90 -18.18 0.57 6.56
C PHE A 90 -17.56 1.19 7.81
N MET A 91 -18.01 0.75 8.99
CA MET A 91 -17.59 1.35 10.26
C MET A 91 -16.12 1.06 10.58
N GLU A 92 -15.67 -0.18 10.35
CA GLU A 92 -14.31 -0.59 10.72
C GLU A 92 -13.25 -0.12 9.72
N HIS A 93 -13.56 -0.07 8.41
CA HIS A 93 -12.54 0.12 7.38
C HIS A 93 -12.78 1.36 6.52
N THR A 94 -14.03 1.56 6.06
CA THR A 94 -14.33 2.64 5.11
C THR A 94 -14.33 4.01 5.77
N TYR A 95 -15.01 4.15 6.90
CA TYR A 95 -15.11 5.43 7.61
C TYR A 95 -13.75 5.96 8.07
N PRO A 96 -12.86 5.15 8.70
CA PRO A 96 -11.50 5.59 9.01
C PRO A 96 -10.69 6.00 7.78
N ALA A 97 -10.82 5.28 6.67
CA ALA A 97 -10.10 5.60 5.44
C ALA A 97 -10.62 6.90 4.78
N MET A 98 -11.93 7.13 4.79
CA MET A 98 -12.53 8.41 4.36
C MET A 98 -12.00 9.57 5.21
N HIS A 99 -12.02 9.42 6.54
CA HIS A 99 -11.51 10.43 7.46
C HIS A 99 -10.01 10.71 7.26
N SER A 100 -9.22 9.66 7.02
CA SER A 100 -7.79 9.76 6.70
C SER A 100 -7.56 10.57 5.42
N LEU A 101 -8.32 10.29 4.36
CA LEU A 101 -8.22 11.01 3.08
C LEU A 101 -8.65 12.47 3.21
N THR A 102 -9.79 12.77 3.83
CA THR A 102 -10.23 14.18 4.00
C THR A 102 -9.25 14.97 4.86
N SER A 103 -8.74 14.37 5.93
CA SER A 103 -7.71 14.98 6.78
C SER A 103 -6.42 15.24 6.00
N ALA A 104 -6.03 14.34 5.11
CA ALA A 104 -4.84 14.50 4.27
C ALA A 104 -5.02 15.62 3.23
N LEU A 105 -6.19 15.71 2.61
CA LEU A 105 -6.57 16.80 1.69
C LEU A 105 -6.55 18.17 2.38
N ASP A 106 -7.10 18.26 3.59
CA ASP A 106 -7.10 19.51 4.34
C ASP A 106 -5.67 19.91 4.73
N LYS A 107 -4.85 18.96 5.21
CA LYS A 107 -3.44 19.19 5.55
C LYS A 107 -2.58 19.56 4.34
N SER A 108 -2.96 19.15 3.13
CA SER A 108 -2.27 19.53 1.89
C SER A 108 -2.76 20.87 1.32
N GLY A 109 -3.58 21.63 2.05
CA GLY A 109 -4.07 22.94 1.63
C GLY A 109 -5.22 22.89 0.63
N MET A 110 -5.85 21.73 0.44
CA MET A 110 -7.00 21.55 -0.48
C MET A 110 -8.34 21.72 0.23
N SER A 111 -8.33 22.29 1.43
CA SER A 111 -9.56 22.55 2.17
C SER A 111 -10.48 23.48 1.37
N GLY A 112 -11.76 23.11 1.29
CA GLY A 112 -12.75 23.80 0.46
C GLY A 112 -12.70 23.48 -1.04
N MET A 113 -11.70 22.71 -1.52
CA MET A 113 -11.64 22.25 -2.92
C MET A 113 -12.27 20.88 -3.12
N TRP A 114 -12.36 20.09 -2.05
CA TRP A 114 -12.98 18.77 -2.07
C TRP A 114 -14.41 18.80 -1.49
N THR A 115 -15.24 17.85 -1.90
CA THR A 115 -16.59 17.68 -1.38
C THR A 115 -16.93 16.21 -1.19
N ALA A 116 -17.69 15.91 -0.13
CA ALA A 116 -18.26 14.58 0.07
C ALA A 116 -19.55 14.44 -0.75
N VAL A 117 -19.62 13.40 -1.59
CA VAL A 117 -20.76 13.13 -2.48
C VAL A 117 -21.42 11.82 -2.08
N GLY A 118 -22.75 11.85 -1.87
CA GLY A 118 -23.54 10.65 -1.55
C GLY A 118 -23.10 9.92 -0.27
N GLY A 119 -22.38 10.59 0.62
CA GLY A 119 -21.89 10.06 1.89
C GLY A 119 -20.79 8.99 1.79
N ARG A 120 -20.36 8.63 0.57
CA ARG A 120 -19.43 7.50 0.34
C ARG A 120 -18.47 7.73 -0.83
N SER A 121 -18.39 8.96 -1.31
CA SER A 121 -17.41 9.36 -2.33
C SER A 121 -16.84 10.72 -1.95
N ILE A 122 -15.59 10.95 -2.31
CA ILE A 122 -14.93 12.24 -2.16
C ILE A 122 -14.57 12.71 -3.56
N ARG A 123 -14.96 13.93 -3.90
CA ARG A 123 -14.64 14.58 -5.17
C ARG A 123 -13.65 15.72 -4.91
N LEU A 124 -12.58 15.80 -5.67
CA LEU A 124 -11.65 16.92 -5.73
C LEU A 124 -11.56 17.39 -7.17
N MET A 125 -12.22 18.51 -7.50
CA MET A 125 -12.37 18.98 -8.88
C MET A 125 -12.89 17.85 -9.80
N GLU A 126 -12.16 17.46 -10.85
CA GLU A 126 -12.58 16.38 -11.75
C GLU A 126 -12.23 14.97 -11.24
N SER A 127 -11.51 14.86 -10.12
CA SER A 127 -11.12 13.57 -9.54
C SER A 127 -12.09 13.05 -8.49
N TRP A 128 -12.23 11.72 -8.46
CA TRP A 128 -13.17 10.98 -7.63
C TRP A 128 -12.48 9.83 -6.91
N GLN A 129 -12.74 9.73 -5.61
CA GLN A 129 -12.48 8.53 -4.82
C GLN A 129 -13.81 7.97 -4.30
N MET A 130 -14.16 6.76 -4.74
CA MET A 130 -15.39 6.06 -4.34
C MET A 130 -15.11 5.02 -3.25
N PHE A 131 -16.02 4.87 -2.29
CA PHE A 131 -15.87 3.92 -1.20
C PHE A 131 -17.03 2.91 -1.13
N ILE A 132 -16.70 1.64 -1.24
CA ILE A 132 -17.62 0.52 -1.34
C ILE A 132 -17.37 -0.42 -0.15
N SER A 133 -18.42 -0.71 0.64
CA SER A 133 -18.33 -1.69 1.73
C SER A 133 -19.23 -2.88 1.45
N VAL A 134 -18.79 -4.08 1.84
CA VAL A 134 -19.57 -5.31 1.69
C VAL A 134 -20.83 -5.26 2.57
N ASP A 135 -20.67 -4.88 3.84
CA ASP A 135 -21.74 -4.83 4.85
C ASP A 135 -22.75 -3.69 4.66
N ALA A 136 -22.36 -2.67 3.90
CA ALA A 136 -23.19 -1.51 3.61
C ALA A 136 -23.12 -1.20 2.11
N PRO A 137 -23.80 -2.00 1.27
CA PRO A 137 -23.85 -1.76 -0.17
C PRO A 137 -24.41 -0.36 -0.45
N SER A 138 -23.74 0.40 -1.31
CA SER A 138 -24.17 1.75 -1.69
C SER A 138 -25.57 1.71 -2.32
N GLY A 139 -26.42 2.69 -1.95
CA GLY A 139 -27.73 2.92 -2.55
C GLY A 139 -27.65 3.50 -3.96
N LYS A 140 -28.72 4.16 -4.43
CA LYS A 140 -28.78 4.77 -5.78
C LYS A 140 -27.58 5.70 -6.04
N SER A 141 -26.97 5.54 -7.21
CA SER A 141 -25.93 6.46 -7.69
C SER A 141 -26.48 7.87 -7.83
N MET A 142 -25.72 8.87 -7.38
CA MET A 142 -26.09 10.27 -7.56
C MET A 142 -25.83 10.70 -9.02
N PRO A 143 -26.63 11.62 -9.59
CA PRO A 143 -26.34 12.19 -10.90
C PRO A 143 -24.92 12.77 -10.98
N GLY A 144 -24.19 12.45 -12.06
CA GLY A 144 -22.82 12.90 -12.27
C GLY A 144 -21.74 12.11 -11.52
N MET A 145 -22.11 11.19 -10.62
CA MET A 145 -21.14 10.29 -9.99
C MET A 145 -20.69 9.22 -11.00
N PRO A 146 -19.38 8.94 -11.12
CA PRO A 146 -18.89 7.86 -11.96
C PRO A 146 -19.47 6.50 -11.54
N ALA A 147 -19.80 5.66 -12.53
CA ALA A 147 -20.34 4.33 -12.29
C ALA A 147 -19.27 3.25 -12.04
N ARG A 148 -18.01 3.53 -12.42
CA ARG A 148 -16.87 2.61 -12.35
C ARG A 148 -15.55 3.36 -12.21
N PRO A 149 -14.54 2.79 -11.55
CA PRO A 149 -13.19 3.33 -11.56
C PRO A 149 -12.51 3.11 -12.92
N ASP A 150 -11.58 4.00 -13.25
CA ASP A 150 -10.73 3.93 -14.45
C ASP A 150 -9.23 4.05 -14.14
N THR A 151 -8.87 4.43 -12.91
CA THR A 151 -7.50 4.75 -12.51
C THR A 151 -6.95 3.67 -11.57
N LEU A 152 -7.47 3.60 -10.34
CA LEU A 152 -7.04 2.64 -9.32
C LEU A 152 -8.25 1.98 -8.64
N LEU A 153 -8.20 0.66 -8.49
CA LEU A 153 -9.10 -0.11 -7.64
C LEU A 153 -8.32 -0.71 -6.47
N GLU A 154 -8.64 -0.30 -5.27
CA GLU A 154 -8.04 -0.79 -4.04
C GLU A 154 -9.00 -1.75 -3.33
N VAL A 155 -8.49 -2.92 -2.92
CA VAL A 155 -9.25 -3.92 -2.19
C VAL A 155 -8.57 -4.15 -0.85
N VAL A 156 -9.10 -3.53 0.21
CA VAL A 156 -8.49 -3.55 1.55
C VAL A 156 -9.08 -4.67 2.40
N THR A 157 -8.24 -5.27 3.23
CA THR A 157 -8.58 -6.44 4.05
C THR A 157 -9.25 -7.53 3.19
N ALA A 158 -8.61 -7.80 2.05
CA ALA A 158 -9.17 -8.62 0.98
C ALA A 158 -9.45 -10.06 1.43
N ASP A 159 -8.74 -10.54 2.44
CA ASP A 159 -8.97 -11.82 3.11
C ASP A 159 -10.36 -11.92 3.77
N ARG A 160 -10.96 -10.81 4.20
CA ARG A 160 -12.32 -10.74 4.79
C ARG A 160 -13.42 -10.45 3.77
N ILE A 161 -13.10 -10.30 2.48
CA ILE A 161 -14.09 -10.06 1.43
C ILE A 161 -14.52 -11.39 0.80
N PRO A 162 -15.81 -11.75 0.81
CA PRO A 162 -16.27 -12.97 0.17
C PRO A 162 -15.98 -12.96 -1.34
N THR A 163 -15.26 -13.97 -1.84
CA THR A 163 -14.85 -14.09 -3.24
C THR A 163 -16.03 -13.98 -4.22
N GLU A 164 -17.15 -14.62 -3.91
CA GLU A 164 -18.35 -14.58 -4.76
C GLU A 164 -19.02 -13.21 -4.79
N TRP A 165 -19.02 -12.50 -3.65
CA TRP A 165 -19.50 -11.13 -3.59
C TRP A 165 -18.62 -10.22 -4.45
N PHE A 166 -17.29 -10.33 -4.33
CA PHE A 166 -16.34 -9.55 -5.12
C PHE A 166 -16.52 -9.79 -6.63
N ARG A 167 -16.62 -11.07 -7.02
CA ARG A 167 -16.85 -11.48 -8.40
C ARG A 167 -18.15 -10.93 -8.99
N THR A 168 -19.22 -10.91 -8.20
CA THR A 168 -20.55 -10.49 -8.67
C THR A 168 -20.72 -8.97 -8.65
N ARG A 169 -20.13 -8.29 -7.67
CA ARG A 169 -20.37 -6.87 -7.41
C ARG A 169 -19.28 -5.95 -7.95
N VAL A 170 -18.02 -6.36 -7.88
CA VAL A 170 -16.87 -5.51 -8.21
C VAL A 170 -16.34 -5.80 -9.60
N VAL A 171 -16.06 -7.06 -9.94
CA VAL A 171 -15.44 -7.44 -11.23
C VAL A 171 -16.16 -6.86 -12.46
N PRO A 172 -17.50 -6.86 -12.56
CA PRO A 172 -18.17 -6.27 -13.73
C PRO A 172 -17.89 -4.78 -13.93
N ARG A 173 -17.58 -4.06 -12.84
CA ARG A 173 -17.26 -2.63 -12.82
C ARG A 173 -15.76 -2.38 -12.94
N ALA A 174 -14.92 -3.35 -12.60
CA ALA A 174 -13.46 -3.28 -12.65
C ALA A 174 -12.89 -3.70 -14.02
N SER A 175 -13.53 -3.28 -15.12
CA SER A 175 -13.20 -3.72 -16.49
C SER A 175 -12.62 -2.62 -17.37
N ALA A 176 -12.34 -1.44 -16.80
CA ALA A 176 -11.74 -0.34 -17.54
C ALA A 176 -10.31 -0.70 -17.99
N ARG A 177 -9.98 -0.43 -19.26
CA ARG A 177 -8.64 -0.69 -19.81
C ARG A 177 -7.61 0.16 -19.06
N GLY A 178 -6.57 -0.48 -18.56
CA GLY A 178 -5.49 0.19 -17.83
C GLY A 178 -5.78 0.44 -16.34
N LEU A 179 -6.95 0.00 -15.84
CA LEU A 179 -7.29 0.07 -14.41
C LEU A 179 -6.32 -0.80 -13.61
N THR A 180 -5.50 -0.17 -12.78
CA THR A 180 -4.62 -0.89 -11.84
C THR A 180 -5.46 -1.37 -10.67
N THR A 181 -5.27 -2.62 -10.25
CA THR A 181 -5.96 -3.19 -9.10
C THR A 181 -4.95 -3.62 -8.05
N VAL A 182 -5.14 -3.19 -6.81
CA VAL A 182 -4.25 -3.53 -5.70
C VAL A 182 -5.02 -4.16 -4.55
N PHE A 183 -4.41 -5.16 -3.92
CA PHE A 183 -5.01 -5.91 -2.83
C PHE A 183 -4.15 -5.79 -1.57
N TYR A 184 -4.78 -5.51 -0.44
CA TYR A 184 -4.13 -5.41 0.87
C TYR A 184 -4.67 -6.50 1.79
N SER A 185 -3.81 -7.08 2.62
CA SER A 185 -4.23 -7.90 3.75
C SER A 185 -3.23 -7.77 4.90
N SER A 186 -3.74 -7.66 6.12
CA SER A 186 -2.95 -7.77 7.36
C SER A 186 -2.94 -9.19 7.93
N PHE A 187 -3.74 -10.09 7.35
CA PHE A 187 -3.89 -11.46 7.84
C PHE A 187 -3.07 -12.43 7.01
N SER A 188 -2.07 -13.00 7.66
CA SER A 188 -1.41 -14.20 7.15
C SER A 188 -2.23 -15.42 7.57
N ARG A 189 -3.09 -15.88 6.64
CA ARG A 189 -3.84 -17.15 6.65
C ARG A 189 -5.20 -17.14 7.37
N PRO A 190 -6.29 -17.57 6.70
CA PRO A 190 -7.61 -17.70 7.32
C PRO A 190 -7.68 -18.90 8.29
N ALA A 191 -8.40 -18.71 9.40
CA ALA A 191 -8.51 -19.68 10.49
C ALA A 191 -9.33 -20.93 10.14
N ASP A 192 -10.12 -20.88 9.07
CA ASP A 192 -11.05 -21.94 8.64
C ASP A 192 -10.48 -22.84 7.53
N GLY A 193 -9.26 -22.56 7.04
CA GLY A 193 -8.57 -23.35 6.02
C GLY A 193 -9.06 -23.15 4.59
N ASN A 194 -10.06 -22.27 4.35
CA ASN A 194 -10.51 -21.93 3.01
C ASN A 194 -9.61 -20.89 2.36
N GLU A 195 -9.33 -21.04 1.07
CA GLU A 195 -8.53 -20.04 0.34
C GLU A 195 -9.30 -18.71 0.22
N SER A 196 -8.76 -17.64 0.78
CA SER A 196 -9.35 -16.30 0.72
C SER A 196 -9.17 -15.65 -0.66
N LEU A 197 -9.86 -14.52 -0.89
CA LEU A 197 -9.66 -13.71 -2.09
C LEU A 197 -8.19 -13.22 -2.19
N PHE A 198 -7.60 -12.81 -1.06
CA PHE A 198 -6.21 -12.37 -1.03
C PHE A 198 -5.24 -13.50 -1.37
N ASP A 199 -5.42 -14.69 -0.79
CA ASP A 199 -4.56 -15.85 -1.05
C ASP A 199 -4.54 -16.23 -2.55
N ARG A 200 -5.71 -16.17 -3.21
CA ARG A 200 -5.84 -16.40 -4.65
C ARG A 200 -5.03 -15.40 -5.47
N VAL A 201 -5.16 -14.12 -5.15
CA VAL A 201 -4.45 -13.04 -5.85
C VAL A 201 -2.95 -13.16 -5.61
N ARG A 202 -2.53 -13.34 -4.36
CA ARG A 202 -1.12 -13.53 -3.97
C ARG A 202 -0.50 -14.70 -4.73
N ARG A 203 -1.14 -15.86 -4.74
CA ARG A 203 -0.68 -17.05 -5.46
C ARG A 203 -0.55 -16.81 -6.97
N SER A 204 -1.53 -16.13 -7.57
CA SER A 204 -1.50 -15.74 -8.98
C SER A 204 -0.34 -14.79 -9.28
N ASN A 205 -0.12 -13.78 -8.43
CA ASN A 205 0.96 -12.80 -8.58
C ASN A 205 2.34 -13.45 -8.46
N LEU A 206 2.57 -14.28 -7.43
CA LEU A 206 3.81 -15.05 -7.27
C LEU A 206 4.07 -15.99 -8.47
N THR A 207 3.02 -16.59 -9.03
CA THR A 207 3.16 -17.44 -10.22
C THR A 207 3.58 -16.62 -11.45
N LYS A 208 3.04 -15.41 -11.63
CA LYS A 208 3.40 -14.51 -12.74
C LYS A 208 4.81 -13.96 -12.56
N GLU A 209 5.14 -13.51 -11.36
CA GLU A 209 6.49 -13.09 -10.96
C GLU A 209 7.55 -14.13 -11.29
N TRP A 210 7.30 -15.39 -10.91
CA TRP A 210 8.22 -16.47 -11.20
C TRP A 210 8.42 -16.69 -12.72
N ARG A 211 7.41 -16.37 -13.55
CA ARG A 211 7.48 -16.54 -15.00
C ARG A 211 8.19 -15.41 -15.72
N ASP A 212 8.00 -14.16 -15.30
CA ASP A 212 8.47 -12.98 -16.05
C ASP A 212 9.43 -12.07 -15.27
N GLY A 213 9.69 -12.37 -13.99
CA GLY A 213 10.61 -11.62 -13.13
C GLY A 213 10.07 -10.27 -12.64
N VAL A 214 8.82 -9.89 -12.97
CA VAL A 214 8.24 -8.61 -12.55
C VAL A 214 7.53 -8.78 -11.22
N ARG A 215 8.07 -8.15 -10.16
CA ARG A 215 7.49 -8.15 -8.80
C ARG A 215 6.05 -7.61 -8.79
N ARG A 216 5.12 -8.36 -8.20
CA ARG A 216 3.69 -8.03 -8.07
C ARG A 216 3.17 -8.21 -6.64
N HIS A 217 3.92 -8.91 -5.80
CA HIS A 217 3.67 -9.13 -4.40
C HIS A 217 4.76 -8.53 -3.52
N PHE A 218 4.32 -7.88 -2.45
CA PHE A 218 5.14 -7.15 -1.49
C PHE A 218 4.75 -7.60 -0.08
N ASP A 219 5.69 -7.57 0.86
CA ASP A 219 5.45 -8.08 2.21
C ASP A 219 6.19 -7.22 3.26
N THR A 220 5.44 -6.38 3.97
CA THR A 220 6.03 -5.55 5.04
C THR A 220 6.17 -6.31 6.36
N THR A 221 5.60 -7.52 6.46
CA THR A 221 5.61 -8.30 7.70
C THR A 221 6.98 -8.88 8.02
N GLU A 222 7.74 -9.28 7.01
CA GLU A 222 9.11 -9.79 7.17
C GLU A 222 10.08 -8.70 7.67
N GLN A 223 9.81 -7.44 7.37
CA GLN A 223 10.69 -6.31 7.70
C GLN A 223 10.64 -5.94 9.20
N THR A 224 9.51 -6.19 9.88
CA THR A 224 9.37 -5.96 11.32
C THR A 224 10.11 -7.01 12.16
N ALA A 225 10.22 -8.24 11.66
CA ALA A 225 10.94 -9.32 12.35
C ALA A 225 12.46 -9.06 12.41
N ILE A 226 13.04 -8.43 11.38
CA ILE A 226 14.47 -8.13 11.32
C ILE A 226 14.82 -6.93 12.22
N ALA A 227 13.93 -5.94 12.32
CA ALA A 227 14.11 -4.77 13.19
C ALA A 227 13.96 -5.11 14.68
N ALA A 228 13.19 -6.13 15.04
CA ALA A 228 13.03 -6.57 16.44
C ALA A 228 14.21 -7.40 16.98
N VAL A 229 15.13 -7.83 16.10
CA VAL A 229 16.29 -8.68 16.43
C VAL A 229 17.63 -7.91 16.33
N SER A 230 17.61 -6.66 15.87
CA SER A 230 18.77 -5.77 15.76
C SER A 230 18.81 -4.76 16.90
#